data_AF-A0A7V4CYY0-F1
#
_entry.id   AF-A0A7V4CYY0-F1
#
_cell.length_a   1.000
_cell.length_b   1.000
_cell.length_c   1.000
_cell.angle_alpha   90.00
_cell.angle_beta   90.00
_cell.angle_gamma   90.00
#
_symmetry.space_group_name_H-M   'P 1'
#
loop_
_entity.id
_entity.type
_entity.pdbx_description
1 polymer ?
#
loop_
_entity_poly.entity_id
_entity_poly.type
_entity_poly.pdbx_seq_one_letter_code
_entity_poly.pdbx_strand_id
1 'polypeptide(L)'
;MGRHPGPRHADVRDVLPGHDVRPRAAARAGGRRDRQPRGRGARARRAAVARHGVPVPALSLQRGAGRARVTAAIGAGPYSDVIRRRWRGPRFRGELTGANRVAEDVNPLCGDRVRVMLRVEGDAVAAARFVGDSCAICTAAADVASEMVEGRPARRGAVAVPDVLEALQADIRPTRMRCVTLPVSVLDAALGDGRAAAPAARSARP
;
A
#
# COMPACT_ATOMS: atom_id res chain seq x y z
N MET A 1 -40.87 -16.83 16.78
CA MET A 1 -39.60 -17.57 16.96
C MET A 1 -39.03 -17.88 15.58
N GLY A 2 -37.71 -17.74 15.38
CA GLY A 2 -37.02 -18.35 14.23
C GLY A 2 -36.25 -17.39 13.33
N ARG A 3 -34.98 -17.12 13.67
CA ARG A 3 -33.94 -16.73 12.71
C ARG A 3 -33.48 -17.99 11.97
N HIS A 4 -33.24 -17.91 10.66
CA HIS A 4 -32.07 -18.55 10.04
C HIS A 4 -31.68 -17.88 8.70
N PRO A 5 -30.37 -17.79 8.37
CA PRO A 5 -29.85 -17.09 7.21
C PRO A 5 -29.59 -18.02 6.00
N GLY A 6 -29.85 -17.54 4.78
CA GLY A 6 -29.50 -18.20 3.52
C GLY A 6 -28.28 -17.53 2.83
N PRO A 7 -27.57 -18.25 1.93
CA PRO A 7 -26.14 -18.05 1.68
C PRO A 7 -25.81 -16.87 0.76
N ARG A 8 -24.71 -16.19 1.09
CA ARG A 8 -24.07 -15.16 0.26
C ARG A 8 -23.15 -15.86 -0.75
N HIS A 9 -23.54 -15.87 -2.02
CA HIS A 9 -22.62 -16.14 -3.11
C HIS A 9 -22.32 -14.82 -3.83
N ALA A 10 -21.05 -14.42 -3.77
CA ALA A 10 -20.51 -13.37 -4.62
C ALA A 10 -20.25 -14.00 -5.99
N ASP A 11 -20.92 -13.49 -7.03
CA ASP A 11 -20.67 -13.89 -8.41
C ASP A 11 -19.25 -13.47 -8.82
N VAL A 12 -18.37 -14.47 -8.95
CA VAL A 12 -17.07 -14.34 -9.61
C VAL A 12 -17.30 -14.55 -11.10
N ARG A 13 -17.47 -13.46 -11.84
CA ARG A 13 -17.37 -13.39 -13.30
C ARG A 13 -16.52 -12.14 -13.54
N ASP A 14 -15.22 -12.23 -13.84
CA ASP A 14 -14.64 -12.85 -15.02
C ASP A 14 -13.21 -13.35 -14.75
N VAL A 15 -12.95 -14.63 -15.00
CA VAL A 15 -11.58 -15.18 -15.08
C VAL A 15 -11.18 -15.17 -16.56
N LEU A 16 -10.13 -14.42 -16.89
CA LEU A 16 -9.55 -14.39 -18.23
C LEU A 16 -9.08 -15.81 -18.64
N PRO A 17 -9.23 -16.23 -19.91
CA PRO A 17 -8.83 -17.56 -20.36
C PRO A 17 -7.32 -17.77 -20.19
N GLY A 18 -6.91 -18.82 -19.47
CA GLY A 18 -5.51 -19.25 -19.36
C GLY A 18 -4.90 -19.27 -17.95
N HIS A 19 -5.62 -18.84 -16.91
CA HIS A 19 -5.16 -18.94 -15.52
C HIS A 19 -5.91 -20.04 -14.76
N ASP A 20 -5.44 -21.28 -14.89
CA ASP A 20 -5.88 -22.38 -14.03
C ASP A 20 -5.41 -22.12 -12.59
N VAL A 21 -6.31 -21.60 -11.75
CA VAL A 21 -6.09 -21.56 -10.30
C VAL A 21 -6.16 -23.00 -9.80
N ARG A 22 -5.00 -23.66 -9.70
CA ARG A 22 -4.90 -24.98 -9.06
C ARG A 22 -5.49 -24.90 -7.65
N PRO A 23 -6.51 -25.72 -7.30
CA PRO A 23 -7.02 -25.76 -5.94
C PRO A 23 -5.89 -26.21 -4.99
N ARG A 24 -5.68 -25.45 -3.90
CA ARG A 24 -4.75 -25.85 -2.83
C ARG A 24 -5.22 -27.19 -2.27
N ALA A 25 -4.37 -28.21 -2.40
CA ALA A 25 -4.60 -29.50 -1.75
C ALA A 25 -4.76 -29.30 -0.23
N ALA A 26 -5.82 -29.88 0.33
CA ALA A 26 -6.07 -29.89 1.77
C ALA A 26 -4.89 -30.53 2.51
N ALA A 27 -4.37 -29.83 3.52
CA ALA A 27 -3.34 -30.35 4.40
C ALA A 27 -3.86 -31.60 5.12
N ARG A 28 -3.29 -32.77 4.81
CA ARG A 28 -3.57 -34.00 5.56
C ARG A 28 -2.95 -33.89 6.96
N ALA A 29 -3.79 -34.04 7.98
CA ALA A 29 -3.37 -34.32 9.35
C ALA A 29 -2.61 -35.65 9.38
N GLY A 30 -1.34 -35.62 9.75
CA GLY A 30 -0.47 -36.80 9.88
C GLY A 30 0.22 -36.80 11.24
N GLY A 31 -0.15 -37.75 12.08
CA GLY A 31 0.25 -37.88 13.47
C GLY A 31 1.75 -38.10 13.72
N ARG A 32 2.14 -37.79 14.96
CA ARG A 32 3.46 -38.05 15.55
C ARG A 32 3.77 -39.55 15.44
N ARG A 33 4.87 -39.89 14.78
CA ARG A 33 5.50 -41.21 14.89
C ARG A 33 6.81 -41.06 15.63
N ASP A 34 6.90 -41.75 16.76
CA ASP A 34 8.11 -41.96 17.53
C ASP A 34 9.22 -42.53 16.65
N ARG A 35 10.38 -41.85 16.64
CA ARG A 35 11.61 -42.40 16.09
C ARG A 35 12.58 -42.66 17.23
N GLN A 36 12.74 -43.95 17.50
CA GLN A 36 13.73 -44.55 18.39
C GLN A 36 15.17 -44.22 17.93
N PRO A 37 16.13 -43.99 18.83
CA PRO A 37 17.50 -43.63 18.45
C PRO A 37 18.29 -44.88 18.06
N ARG A 38 18.95 -44.85 16.89
CA ARG A 38 19.94 -45.86 16.50
C ARG A 38 21.29 -45.22 16.20
N GLY A 39 22.29 -45.60 17.01
CA GLY A 39 23.62 -46.01 16.56
C GLY A 39 24.57 -44.94 16.05
N ARG A 40 25.64 -44.70 16.84
CA ARG A 40 26.88 -44.04 16.44
C ARG A 40 27.51 -44.75 15.24
N GLY A 41 27.84 -44.00 14.20
CA GLY A 41 28.70 -44.45 13.10
C GLY A 41 29.50 -43.26 12.58
N ALA A 42 30.81 -43.29 12.82
CA ALA A 42 31.75 -42.30 12.32
C ALA A 42 31.70 -42.27 10.78
N ARG A 43 31.30 -41.13 10.20
CA ARG A 43 31.44 -40.90 8.76
C ARG A 43 32.56 -39.89 8.51
N ALA A 44 33.47 -40.34 7.67
CA ALA A 44 34.73 -39.72 7.30
C ALA A 44 34.58 -38.25 6.89
N ARG A 45 35.57 -37.45 7.31
CA ARG A 45 35.75 -36.05 6.95
C ARG A 45 35.84 -35.95 5.42
N ARG A 46 34.93 -35.23 4.78
CA ARG A 46 35.11 -34.84 3.37
C ARG A 46 36.23 -33.80 3.29
N ALA A 47 37.16 -34.05 2.38
CA ALA A 47 38.33 -33.22 2.12
C ALA A 47 37.96 -31.84 1.54
N ALA A 48 38.88 -30.90 1.75
CA ALA A 48 38.80 -29.51 1.34
C ALA A 48 38.64 -29.33 -0.17
N VAL A 49 37.78 -28.40 -0.57
CA VAL A 49 37.76 -27.84 -1.93
C VAL A 49 38.37 -26.45 -1.87
N ALA A 50 39.50 -26.27 -2.53
CA ALA A 50 40.00 -24.98 -3.01
C ALA A 50 40.28 -25.17 -4.50
N ARG A 51 39.77 -24.33 -5.40
CA ARG A 51 40.39 -23.09 -5.92
C ARG A 51 39.29 -22.48 -6.81
N HIS A 52 38.77 -21.27 -6.59
CA HIS A 52 39.42 -19.97 -6.73
C HIS A 52 38.74 -18.93 -5.84
N GLY A 53 39.26 -18.72 -4.63
CA GLY A 53 38.79 -17.65 -3.74
C GLY A 53 39.99 -17.03 -3.04
N VAL A 54 40.09 -15.71 -3.10
CA VAL A 54 41.06 -14.93 -2.32
C VAL A 54 40.80 -15.22 -0.84
N PRO A 55 41.81 -15.54 -0.02
CA PRO A 55 41.61 -15.74 1.40
C PRO A 55 41.23 -14.41 2.05
N VAL A 56 39.98 -14.25 2.44
CA VAL A 56 39.55 -13.16 3.32
C VAL A 56 39.99 -13.56 4.74
N PRO A 57 40.83 -12.77 5.44
CA PRO A 57 41.17 -13.08 6.81
C PRO A 57 39.91 -13.12 7.66
N ALA A 58 39.80 -14.14 8.52
CA ALA A 58 38.71 -14.23 9.49
C ALA A 58 38.86 -13.06 10.48
N LEU A 59 38.19 -11.95 10.19
CA LEU A 59 37.98 -10.88 11.15
C LEU A 59 37.27 -11.50 12.35
N SER A 60 37.98 -11.51 13.47
CA SER A 60 37.45 -11.84 14.78
C SER A 60 36.33 -10.84 15.08
N LEU A 61 35.09 -11.20 14.74
CA LEU A 61 33.92 -10.50 15.26
C LEU A 61 33.90 -10.77 16.77
N GLN A 62 34.56 -9.90 17.52
CA GLN A 62 34.23 -9.72 18.93
C GLN A 62 32.73 -9.48 18.96
N ARG A 63 31.98 -10.43 19.51
CA ARG A 63 30.57 -10.26 19.83
C ARG A 63 30.51 -9.18 20.91
N GLY A 64 30.51 -7.92 20.47
CA GLY A 64 30.09 -6.80 21.28
C GLY A 64 28.67 -7.08 21.72
N ALA A 65 28.51 -7.39 23.01
CA ALA A 65 27.24 -7.45 23.69
C ALA A 65 26.66 -6.04 23.73
N GLY A 66 26.06 -5.65 22.62
CA GLY A 66 25.35 -4.39 22.45
C GLY A 66 24.29 -4.62 21.40
N ARG A 67 23.22 -5.33 21.77
CA ARG A 67 21.97 -5.19 21.02
C ARG A 67 21.60 -3.72 21.14
N ALA A 68 21.88 -2.94 20.09
CA ALA A 68 21.28 -1.63 19.95
C ALA A 68 19.79 -1.82 20.20
N ARG A 69 19.27 -1.21 21.27
CA ARG A 69 17.82 -1.13 21.48
C ARG A 69 17.33 -0.27 20.33
N VAL A 70 16.82 -0.91 19.28
CA VAL A 70 15.89 -0.25 18.38
C VAL A 70 14.74 0.15 19.29
N THR A 71 14.63 1.44 19.59
CA THR A 71 13.52 1.99 20.34
C THR A 71 12.24 1.62 19.61
N ALA A 72 11.37 0.85 20.27
CA ALA A 72 9.97 0.71 19.87
C ALA A 72 9.36 2.13 19.76
N ALA A 73 8.45 2.49 18.86
CA ALA A 73 7.62 1.73 17.95
C ALA A 73 7.20 2.65 16.78
N ILE A 74 7.41 2.22 15.54
CA ILE A 74 6.61 2.68 14.41
C ILE A 74 5.58 1.56 14.21
N GLY A 75 4.29 1.92 14.17
CA GLY A 75 3.16 0.97 14.26
C GLY A 75 3.40 -0.32 13.49
N ALA A 76 3.34 -1.46 14.20
CA ALA A 76 3.84 -2.77 13.77
C ALA A 76 3.03 -3.46 12.64
N GLY A 77 2.43 -2.70 11.74
CA GLY A 77 1.69 -3.23 10.60
C GLY A 77 1.35 -2.16 9.57
N PRO A 78 0.78 -2.55 8.40
CA PRO A 78 0.48 -1.65 7.28
C PRO A 78 -0.62 -0.61 7.58
N TYR A 79 -1.14 -0.61 8.81
CA TYR A 79 -2.16 0.29 9.32
C TYR A 79 -1.65 0.92 10.61
N SER A 80 -0.80 1.93 10.46
CA SER A 80 -0.46 2.83 11.56
C SER A 80 -1.74 3.45 12.15
N ASP A 81 -1.66 3.93 13.38
CA ASP A 81 -2.77 4.65 14.00
C ASP A 81 -3.15 5.90 13.19
N VAL A 82 -2.17 6.48 12.49
CA VAL A 82 -2.41 7.58 11.55
C VAL A 82 -3.27 7.14 10.37
N ILE A 83 -2.92 6.04 9.69
CA ILE A 83 -3.74 5.53 8.58
C ILE A 83 -5.15 5.22 9.08
N ARG A 84 -5.29 4.57 10.24
CA ARG A 84 -6.60 4.24 10.79
C ARG A 84 -7.44 5.48 11.07
N ARG A 85 -6.85 6.52 11.66
CA ARG A 85 -7.51 7.79 11.96
C ARG A 85 -7.95 8.51 10.68
N ARG A 86 -7.01 8.67 9.74
CA ARG A 86 -7.22 9.34 8.45
C ARG A 86 -8.23 8.60 7.56
N TRP A 87 -8.27 7.28 7.65
CA TRP A 87 -9.25 6.47 6.92
C TRP A 87 -10.66 6.53 7.52
N ARG A 88 -10.79 6.48 8.85
CA ARG A 88 -12.11 6.50 9.51
C ARG A 88 -12.76 7.88 9.51
N GLY A 89 -11.95 8.94 9.57
CA GLY A 89 -12.42 10.32 9.54
C GLY A 89 -11.52 11.20 8.68
N PRO A 90 -11.48 10.98 7.35
CA PRO A 90 -10.75 11.85 6.44
C PRO A 90 -11.37 13.25 6.48
N ARG A 91 -10.53 14.26 6.69
CA ARG A 91 -10.91 15.67 6.81
C ARG A 91 -11.24 16.28 5.45
N PHE A 92 -10.57 15.81 4.41
CA PHE A 92 -10.64 16.37 3.05
C PHE A 92 -11.54 15.57 2.11
N ARG A 93 -12.24 14.54 2.60
CA ARG A 93 -13.23 13.81 1.80
C ARG A 93 -14.47 14.66 1.56
N GLY A 94 -14.98 14.66 0.34
CA GLY A 94 -16.21 15.33 -0.05
C GLY A 94 -16.10 16.02 -1.42
N GLU A 95 -17.24 16.44 -1.97
CA GLU A 95 -17.26 17.29 -3.16
C GLU A 95 -16.74 18.70 -2.81
N LEU A 96 -16.13 19.38 -3.78
CA LEU A 96 -15.69 20.77 -3.65
C LEU A 96 -16.46 21.67 -4.61
N THR A 97 -17.39 22.45 -4.07
CA THR A 97 -18.09 23.50 -4.82
C THR A 97 -17.09 24.56 -5.30
N GLY A 98 -17.18 24.94 -6.58
CA GLY A 98 -16.26 25.93 -7.17
C GLY A 98 -14.86 25.39 -7.47
N ALA A 99 -14.66 24.07 -7.51
CA ALA A 99 -13.42 23.49 -8.01
C ALA A 99 -13.17 23.90 -9.46
N ASN A 100 -11.98 24.42 -9.75
CA ASN A 100 -11.57 24.86 -11.08
C ASN A 100 -10.49 23.96 -11.70
N ARG A 101 -9.94 23.01 -10.93
CA ARG A 101 -9.11 21.93 -11.45
C ARG A 101 -9.53 20.61 -10.84
N VAL A 102 -9.60 19.58 -11.68
CA VAL A 102 -10.09 18.25 -11.30
C VAL A 102 -9.29 17.21 -12.07
N ALA A 103 -8.97 16.11 -11.41
CA ALA A 103 -8.43 14.92 -12.05
C ALA A 103 -8.97 13.66 -11.35
N GLU A 104 -9.02 12.55 -12.07
CA GLU A 104 -9.43 11.25 -11.54
C GLU A 104 -8.57 10.16 -12.16
N ASP A 105 -8.25 9.13 -11.38
CA ASP A 105 -7.59 7.92 -11.88
C ASP A 105 -7.97 6.70 -11.04
N VAL A 106 -7.64 5.52 -11.55
CA VAL A 106 -7.95 4.21 -10.97
C VAL A 106 -6.67 3.38 -10.86
N ASN A 107 -6.46 2.75 -9.71
CA ASN A 107 -5.43 1.73 -9.52
C ASN A 107 -6.00 0.33 -9.82
N PRO A 108 -5.68 -0.30 -10.97
CA PRO A 108 -6.25 -1.60 -11.36
C PRO A 108 -5.76 -2.76 -10.49
N LEU A 109 -4.71 -2.59 -9.69
CA LEU A 109 -4.17 -3.66 -8.84
C LEU A 109 -5.09 -4.01 -7.66
N CYS A 110 -5.85 -3.04 -7.17
CA CYS A 110 -6.74 -3.23 -6.02
C CYS A 110 -8.11 -2.56 -6.16
N GLY A 111 -8.35 -1.87 -7.28
CA GLY A 111 -9.64 -1.22 -7.59
C GLY A 111 -9.84 0.14 -6.93
N ASP A 112 -8.80 0.78 -6.37
CA ASP A 112 -8.93 2.12 -5.79
C ASP A 112 -9.24 3.13 -6.91
N ARG A 113 -10.29 3.93 -6.75
CA ARG A 113 -10.64 5.08 -7.59
C ARG A 113 -10.57 6.35 -6.76
N VAL A 114 -9.88 7.36 -7.25
CA VAL A 114 -9.74 8.65 -6.55
C VAL A 114 -9.90 9.79 -7.54
N ARG A 115 -10.81 10.72 -7.21
CA ARG A 115 -11.00 12.00 -7.88
C ARG A 115 -10.58 13.11 -6.93
N VAL A 116 -9.61 13.93 -7.33
CA VAL A 116 -9.13 15.10 -6.60
C VAL A 116 -9.68 16.35 -7.26
N MET A 117 -10.16 17.28 -6.45
CA MET A 117 -10.74 18.56 -6.86
C MET A 117 -10.01 19.68 -6.12
N LEU A 118 -9.59 20.69 -6.86
CA LEU A 118 -8.87 21.83 -6.34
C LEU A 118 -9.60 23.11 -6.70
N ARG A 119 -9.56 24.09 -5.78
CA ARG A 119 -9.82 25.49 -6.07
C ARG A 119 -8.50 26.23 -6.00
N VAL A 120 -8.03 26.72 -7.13
CA VAL A 120 -6.80 27.50 -7.27
C VAL A 120 -7.16 28.97 -7.42
N GLU A 121 -6.56 29.83 -6.61
CA GLU A 121 -6.75 31.28 -6.63
C GLU A 121 -5.38 31.94 -6.84
N GLY A 122 -5.22 32.65 -7.95
CA GLY A 122 -3.91 33.15 -8.38
C GLY A 122 -2.93 32.00 -8.63
N ASP A 123 -1.85 31.97 -7.85
CA ASP A 123 -0.78 30.97 -7.94
C ASP A 123 -0.85 29.89 -6.84
N ALA A 124 -1.84 29.93 -5.95
CA ALA A 124 -1.92 29.05 -4.78
C ALA A 124 -3.20 28.18 -4.75
N VAL A 125 -3.10 27.02 -4.11
CA VAL A 125 -4.25 26.14 -3.87
C VAL A 125 -5.03 26.64 -2.65
N ALA A 126 -6.20 27.23 -2.89
CA ALA A 126 -7.07 27.76 -1.83
C ALA A 126 -7.87 26.66 -1.11
N ALA A 127 -8.22 25.58 -1.80
CA ALA A 127 -8.88 24.42 -1.20
C ALA A 127 -8.62 23.14 -2.01
N ALA A 128 -8.56 22.00 -1.33
CA ALA A 128 -8.45 20.68 -1.93
C ALA A 128 -9.46 19.71 -1.30
N ARG A 129 -10.15 18.92 -2.12
CA ARG A 129 -10.99 17.82 -1.65
C ARG A 129 -10.85 16.60 -2.54
N PHE A 130 -11.27 15.45 -2.03
CA PHE A 130 -11.29 14.23 -2.81
C PHE A 130 -12.56 13.39 -2.58
N VAL A 131 -12.94 12.62 -3.59
CA VAL A 131 -13.98 11.59 -3.55
C VAL A 131 -13.50 10.31 -4.22
N GLY A 132 -14.27 9.23 -4.06
CA GLY A 132 -14.00 7.94 -4.70
C GLY A 132 -13.93 6.77 -3.73
N ASP A 133 -14.08 5.58 -4.30
CA ASP A 133 -14.02 4.29 -3.63
C ASP A 133 -12.58 3.82 -3.53
N SER A 134 -12.05 3.76 -2.31
CA SER A 134 -10.64 3.43 -2.11
C SER A 134 -10.38 2.72 -0.80
N CYS A 135 -9.32 1.92 -0.78
CA CYS A 135 -8.86 1.24 0.41
C CYS A 135 -8.35 2.24 1.46
N ALA A 136 -8.16 1.74 2.69
CA ALA A 136 -7.78 2.59 3.81
C ALA A 136 -6.42 3.30 3.65
N ILE A 137 -5.43 2.67 3.01
CA ILE A 137 -4.14 3.32 2.71
C ILE A 137 -4.34 4.47 1.71
N CYS A 138 -5.12 4.23 0.64
CA CYS A 138 -5.35 5.21 -0.39
C CYS A 138 -6.19 6.39 0.09
N THR A 139 -7.23 6.14 0.90
CA THR A 139 -7.98 7.21 1.59
C THR A 139 -7.08 8.04 2.49
N ALA A 140 -6.21 7.40 3.28
CA ALA A 140 -5.31 8.13 4.19
C ALA A 140 -4.27 8.96 3.41
N ALA A 141 -3.71 8.42 2.33
CA ALA A 141 -2.78 9.12 1.47
C ALA A 141 -3.44 10.32 0.76
N ALA A 142 -4.68 10.17 0.28
CA ALA A 142 -5.45 11.27 -0.30
C ALA A 142 -5.74 12.38 0.71
N ASP A 143 -6.09 12.02 1.94
CA ASP A 143 -6.34 12.98 3.03
C ASP A 143 -5.09 13.79 3.38
N VAL A 144 -3.95 13.10 3.52
CA VAL A 144 -2.65 13.74 3.80
C VAL A 144 -2.18 14.60 2.63
N ALA A 145 -2.29 14.11 1.40
CA ALA A 145 -1.88 14.89 0.21
C ALA A 145 -2.74 16.15 0.04
N SER A 146 -4.03 16.07 0.32
CA SER A 146 -4.95 17.23 0.29
C SER A 146 -4.61 18.25 1.38
N GLU A 147 -4.29 17.79 2.60
CA GLU A 147 -3.83 18.67 3.67
C GLU A 147 -2.52 19.38 3.31
N MET A 148 -1.58 18.65 2.72
CA MET A 148 -0.27 19.20 2.38
C MET A 148 -0.33 20.24 1.26
N VAL A 149 -1.25 20.10 0.30
CA VAL A 149 -1.28 20.96 -0.88
C VAL A 149 -2.00 22.30 -0.64
N GLU A 150 -2.93 22.37 0.31
CA GLU A 150 -3.61 23.64 0.63
C GLU A 150 -2.60 24.71 1.09
N GLY A 151 -2.73 25.91 0.52
CA GLY A 151 -1.80 27.03 0.74
C GLY A 151 -0.47 26.91 -0.02
N ARG A 152 -0.20 25.81 -0.73
CA ARG A 152 1.00 25.68 -1.57
C ARG A 152 0.79 26.24 -2.98
N PRO A 153 1.87 26.62 -3.69
CA PRO A 153 1.76 27.03 -5.08
C PRO A 153 1.21 25.91 -5.98
N ALA A 154 0.35 26.28 -6.92
CA ALA A 154 -0.38 25.38 -7.80
C ALA A 154 0.49 24.85 -8.96
N ARG A 155 1.54 24.10 -8.61
CA ARG A 155 2.50 23.47 -9.53
C ARG A 155 2.62 21.98 -9.28
N ARG A 156 2.93 21.19 -10.32
CA ARG A 156 3.29 19.77 -10.18
C ARG A 156 4.45 19.60 -9.20
N GLY A 157 4.45 18.51 -8.44
CA GLY A 157 5.46 18.21 -7.43
C GLY A 157 5.36 19.08 -6.18
N ALA A 158 4.23 19.77 -5.97
CA ALA A 158 3.98 20.51 -4.73
C ALA A 158 3.89 19.59 -3.51
N VAL A 159 3.58 18.30 -3.70
CA VAL A 159 3.55 17.27 -2.67
C VAL A 159 4.36 16.07 -3.18
N ALA A 160 5.38 15.65 -2.42
CA ALA A 160 6.19 14.49 -2.78
C ALA A 160 5.69 13.22 -2.09
N VAL A 161 5.83 12.07 -2.75
CA VAL A 161 5.46 10.76 -2.18
C VAL A 161 6.18 10.46 -0.85
N PRO A 162 7.49 10.76 -0.69
CA PRO A 162 8.18 10.56 0.59
C PRO A 162 7.53 11.32 1.74
N ASP A 163 7.13 12.58 1.53
CA ASP A 163 6.46 13.40 2.55
C ASP A 163 5.16 12.75 3.03
N VAL A 164 4.37 12.21 2.08
CA VAL A 164 3.13 11.49 2.40
C VAL A 164 3.41 10.23 3.20
N LEU A 165 4.42 9.45 2.85
CA LEU A 165 4.81 8.24 3.60
C LEU A 165 5.24 8.56 5.03
N GLU A 166 6.04 9.61 5.20
CA GLU A 166 6.48 10.09 6.51
C GLU A 166 5.29 10.49 7.37
N ALA A 167 4.38 11.30 6.81
CA ALA A 167 3.17 11.74 7.51
C ALA A 167 2.22 10.58 7.86
N LEU A 168 2.17 9.52 7.06
CA LEU A 168 1.41 8.31 7.36
C LEU A 168 2.05 7.46 8.46
N GLN A 169 3.32 7.69 8.81
CA GLN A 169 4.05 6.96 9.86
C GLN A 169 3.94 5.44 9.71
N ALA A 170 4.03 4.95 8.46
CA ALA A 170 3.77 3.56 8.14
C ALA A 170 4.82 3.01 7.17
N ASP A 171 5.28 1.79 7.45
CA ASP A 171 6.05 1.01 6.48
C ASP A 171 5.07 0.32 5.50
N ILE A 172 5.00 0.86 4.28
CA ILE A 172 4.11 0.36 3.23
C ILE A 172 4.89 -0.59 2.33
N ARG A 173 4.47 -1.85 2.30
CA ARG A 173 5.09 -2.87 1.43
C ARG A 173 4.96 -2.47 -0.05
N PRO A 174 5.97 -2.79 -0.90
CA PRO A 174 5.96 -2.46 -2.32
C PRO A 174 4.67 -2.84 -3.07
N THR A 175 4.06 -3.99 -2.75
CA THR A 175 2.81 -4.47 -3.35
C THR A 175 1.62 -3.51 -3.15
N ARG A 176 1.66 -2.63 -2.14
CA ARG A 176 0.61 -1.65 -1.82
C ARG A 176 1.01 -0.22 -2.13
N MET A 177 2.19 0.01 -2.70
CA MET A 177 2.69 1.37 -2.94
C MET A 177 1.82 2.17 -3.91
N ARG A 178 1.13 1.51 -4.86
CA ARG A 178 0.17 2.22 -5.72
C ARG A 178 -1.02 2.82 -4.97
N CYS A 179 -1.39 2.28 -3.81
CA CYS A 179 -2.39 2.93 -2.94
C CYS A 179 -1.90 4.29 -2.43
N VAL A 180 -0.58 4.47 -2.22
CA VAL A 180 0.01 5.74 -1.76
C VAL A 180 0.24 6.69 -2.93
N THR A 181 0.77 6.19 -4.05
CA THR A 181 1.16 7.08 -5.17
C THR A 181 -0.02 7.55 -5.99
N LEU A 182 -1.13 6.78 -6.08
CA LEU A 182 -2.29 7.15 -6.89
C LEU A 182 -2.85 8.53 -6.51
N PRO A 183 -3.18 8.84 -5.24
CA PRO A 183 -3.67 10.17 -4.88
C PRO A 183 -2.69 11.30 -5.21
N VAL A 184 -1.38 11.07 -5.06
CA VAL A 184 -0.35 12.06 -5.36
C VAL A 184 -0.25 12.33 -6.86
N SER A 185 -0.30 11.28 -7.70
CA SER A 185 -0.27 11.45 -9.16
C SER A 185 -1.54 12.12 -9.68
N VAL A 186 -2.72 11.79 -9.11
CA VAL A 186 -3.98 12.46 -9.44
C VAL A 186 -3.95 13.93 -9.02
N LEU A 187 -3.41 14.23 -7.83
CA LEU A 187 -3.20 15.60 -7.38
C LEU A 187 -2.26 16.35 -8.34
N ASP A 188 -1.13 15.76 -8.73
CA ASP A 188 -0.22 16.36 -9.70
C ASP A 188 -0.88 16.59 -11.07
N ALA A 189 -1.72 15.67 -11.52
CA ALA A 189 -2.52 15.86 -12.74
C ALA A 189 -3.46 17.07 -12.61
N ALA A 190 -4.18 17.19 -11.49
CA ALA A 190 -5.03 18.35 -11.22
C ALA A 190 -4.23 19.66 -11.10
N LEU A 191 -2.99 19.62 -10.63
CA LEU A 191 -2.10 20.79 -10.55
C LEU A 191 -1.49 21.17 -11.90
N GLY A 192 -1.30 20.20 -12.79
CA GLY A 192 -0.52 20.36 -14.00
C GLY A 192 -1.22 21.03 -15.16
N ASP A 193 -2.55 20.95 -15.21
CA ASP A 193 -3.33 21.43 -16.33
C ASP A 193 -4.38 22.41 -15.78
N GLY A 194 -4.25 23.70 -16.12
CA GLY A 194 -5.27 24.73 -15.82
C GLY A 194 -6.58 24.53 -16.56
N ARG A 195 -6.85 23.32 -17.05
CA ARG A 195 -8.03 22.93 -17.81
C ARG A 195 -8.73 21.85 -16.99
N ALA A 196 -9.86 22.19 -16.39
CA ALA A 196 -10.71 21.26 -15.68
C ALA A 196 -10.89 19.98 -16.52
N ALA A 197 -10.39 18.84 -16.05
CA ALA A 197 -10.84 17.58 -16.60
C ALA A 197 -12.33 17.48 -16.24
N ALA A 198 -13.18 17.57 -17.26
CA ALA A 198 -14.60 17.29 -17.11
C ALA A 198 -14.75 15.92 -16.43
N PRO A 199 -15.74 15.75 -15.52
CA PRO A 199 -15.98 14.46 -14.90
C PRO A 199 -16.18 13.44 -16.02
N ALA A 200 -15.41 12.35 -16.00
CA ALA A 200 -15.59 11.25 -16.93
C ALA A 200 -17.05 10.81 -16.82
N ALA A 201 -17.81 11.04 -17.90
CA ALA A 201 -19.22 10.71 -17.97
C ALA A 201 -19.39 9.22 -17.66
N ARG A 202 -20.30 8.95 -16.74
CA ARG A 202 -20.72 7.59 -16.37
C ARG A 202 -21.10 6.84 -17.65
N SER A 203 -20.40 5.76 -17.93
CA SER A 203 -20.88 4.70 -18.83
C SER A 203 -22.10 4.04 -18.15
N ALA A 204 -23.27 4.63 -18.34
CA ALA A 204 -24.53 3.90 -18.24
C ALA A 204 -24.51 2.85 -19.35
N ARG A 205 -24.43 1.57 -18.97
CA ARG A 205 -24.66 0.45 -19.89
C ARG A 205 -26.18 0.18 -19.91
N PRO A 206 -26.79 -0.04 -21.10
CA PRO A 206 -28.23 -0.25 -21.26
C PRO A 206 -28.73 -1.53 -20.58
#